data_AF-A0A971VFM8-F1
#
_entry.id   AF-A0A971VFM8-F1
#
_cell.length_a   1.000
_cell.length_b   1.000
_cell.length_c   1.000
_cell.angle_alpha   90.00
_cell.angle_beta   90.00
_cell.angle_gamma   90.00
#
_symmetry.space_group_name_H-M   'P 1'
#
loop_
_entity.id
_entity.type
_entity.pdbx_description
1 polymer ?
#
loop_
_entity_poly.entity_id
_entity_poly.type
_entity_poly.pdbx_seq_one_letter_code
_entity_poly.pdbx_strand_id
1 'polypeptide(L)'
;MIKVFGLFALGLFLLPACSPEKIEPILPPPPPLSDECELFSYTLNSELNHSLSIDYSEAPVEDTISFLFPHFTDLSKIIAGFEISEAATLVLDSLVQKSDTTANSFYELLNYTVIAENDSNKYGFVVKPEYPLIFSTIGHSGDISRVGGGDFSKEFLYRVSNIHNGKWNFSVEALGYAYCSNAEVADNSFSIPNFITEEEWLTVNGGEDLKFPIRLTLSCDRLGIKDSTFVFDIYREQYTVRSWQDLQYISKNLEGHYEIRRDIVFPLPGTLGFSEYGFIPIGDSISRPFKGSLNGNNHVIKDFYIRRHNDTVRYVGLFGFVERKMDRIPIIKNLGLEISGRQERGGVSGGWFTGGLVGWNEGKVINCYVKGSVESKSPAGEPGATGGLVGINHGGELINCAATEGSVSGTMHVGGLLGENSWGGKVDQCYASQGVYLGGLGAYDDEHDISGGGFVGRNTLSSEILNCYATGKIEGSLGIGGFAGRHYSGSKIRCC
;
A
#
# COMPACT_ATOMS: atom_id res chain seq x y z
N MET A 1 -42.79 -103.92 -52.56
CA MET A 1 -42.31 -105.15 -51.89
C MET A 1 -41.18 -104.73 -50.95
N ILE A 2 -41.25 -105.16 -49.68
CA ILE A 2 -40.45 -104.68 -48.52
C ILE A 2 -38.96 -105.09 -48.62
N LYS A 3 -38.11 -104.36 -47.86
CA LYS A 3 -36.76 -104.69 -47.31
C LYS A 3 -35.59 -103.98 -48.04
N VAL A 4 -34.51 -103.49 -47.42
CA VAL A 4 -33.92 -103.62 -46.07
C VAL A 4 -32.84 -102.52 -45.95
N PHE A 5 -32.80 -101.76 -44.84
CA PHE A 5 -31.74 -101.69 -43.82
C PHE A 5 -30.28 -101.52 -44.26
N GLY A 6 -29.62 -100.51 -43.69
CA GLY A 6 -28.16 -100.34 -43.65
C GLY A 6 -27.74 -99.10 -42.85
N LEU A 7 -27.46 -99.29 -41.56
CA LEU A 7 -26.79 -98.35 -40.66
C LEU A 7 -25.38 -98.02 -41.15
N PHE A 8 -24.95 -96.75 -41.03
CA PHE A 8 -23.62 -96.35 -40.53
C PHE A 8 -23.64 -94.85 -40.20
N ALA A 9 -23.27 -94.52 -38.96
CA ALA A 9 -23.17 -93.15 -38.44
C ALA A 9 -21.73 -92.63 -38.60
N LEU A 10 -21.56 -91.36 -38.98
CA LEU A 10 -20.51 -90.47 -38.44
C LEU A 10 -20.68 -89.01 -38.93
N GLY A 11 -20.80 -88.10 -37.97
CA GLY A 11 -20.24 -86.74 -38.02
C GLY A 11 -20.95 -85.67 -38.85
N LEU A 12 -22.01 -85.04 -38.31
CA LEU A 12 -22.44 -83.71 -38.75
C LEU A 12 -22.21 -82.70 -37.62
N PHE A 13 -21.36 -81.71 -37.88
CA PHE A 13 -21.03 -80.61 -36.98
C PHE A 13 -22.29 -79.87 -36.51
N LEU A 14 -22.54 -79.87 -35.20
CA LEU A 14 -23.48 -78.96 -34.55
C LEU A 14 -22.80 -77.59 -34.42
N LEU A 15 -23.11 -76.67 -35.32
CA LEU A 15 -22.86 -75.25 -35.10
C LEU A 15 -23.87 -74.75 -34.05
N PRO A 16 -23.44 -74.06 -32.98
CA PRO A 16 -24.36 -73.50 -32.01
C PRO A 16 -25.23 -72.42 -32.66
N ALA A 17 -26.53 -72.52 -32.45
CA ALA A 17 -27.50 -71.48 -32.80
C ALA A 17 -27.13 -70.19 -32.05
N CYS A 18 -26.64 -69.20 -32.78
CA CYS A 18 -26.35 -67.87 -32.27
C CYS A 18 -27.70 -67.17 -31.97
N SER A 19 -27.93 -66.83 -30.70
CA SER A 19 -29.00 -65.89 -30.33
C SER A 19 -28.72 -64.54 -30.99
N PRO A 20 -29.73 -63.81 -31.48
CA PRO A 20 -29.51 -62.48 -32.04
C PRO A 20 -28.92 -61.57 -30.95
N GLU A 21 -27.64 -61.24 -31.11
CA GLU A 21 -26.92 -60.24 -30.35
C GLU A 21 -27.66 -58.91 -30.56
N LYS A 22 -28.14 -58.31 -29.45
CA LYS A 22 -28.75 -56.99 -29.47
C LYS A 22 -27.66 -56.01 -29.92
N ILE A 23 -27.73 -55.58 -31.18
CA ILE A 23 -26.87 -54.52 -31.71
C ILE A 23 -27.23 -53.25 -30.93
N GLU A 24 -26.39 -52.87 -29.97
CA GLU A 24 -26.48 -51.53 -29.39
C GLU A 24 -26.11 -50.53 -30.49
N PRO A 25 -26.90 -49.46 -30.68
CA PRO A 25 -26.59 -48.46 -31.68
C PRO A 25 -25.23 -47.82 -31.37
N ILE A 26 -24.32 -47.85 -32.34
CA ILE A 26 -23.04 -47.14 -32.28
C ILE A 26 -23.37 -45.66 -32.12
N LEU A 27 -23.10 -45.11 -30.93
CA LEU A 27 -23.19 -43.68 -30.69
C LEU A 27 -22.25 -42.95 -31.68
N PRO A 28 -22.70 -41.88 -32.34
CA PRO A 28 -21.80 -41.08 -33.17
C PRO A 28 -20.58 -40.63 -32.34
N PRO A 29 -19.39 -40.52 -32.96
CA PRO A 29 -18.21 -40.02 -32.25
C PRO A 29 -18.54 -38.65 -31.63
N PRO A 30 -18.06 -38.37 -30.41
CA PRO A 30 -18.28 -37.06 -29.80
C PRO A 30 -17.72 -35.98 -30.73
N PRO A 31 -18.38 -34.81 -30.80
CA PRO A 31 -17.88 -33.68 -31.57
C PRO A 31 -16.43 -33.34 -31.13
N PRO A 32 -15.59 -32.85 -32.04
CA PRO A 32 -14.24 -32.40 -31.69
C PRO A 32 -14.33 -31.25 -30.67
N LEU A 33 -13.41 -31.25 -29.70
CA LEU A 33 -13.32 -30.17 -28.71
C LEU A 33 -12.92 -28.86 -29.39
N SER A 34 -13.53 -27.76 -28.97
CA SER A 34 -13.32 -26.42 -29.52
C SER A 34 -11.88 -25.91 -29.26
N ASP A 35 -11.31 -25.19 -30.23
CA ASP A 35 -10.03 -24.47 -30.11
C ASP A 35 -10.18 -22.95 -29.89
N GLU A 36 -11.42 -22.47 -29.77
CA GLU A 36 -11.75 -21.06 -29.53
C GLU A 36 -11.46 -20.63 -28.09
N CYS A 37 -10.91 -19.43 -27.88
CA CYS A 37 -10.49 -18.94 -26.56
C CYS A 37 -10.61 -17.42 -26.38
N GLU A 38 -11.55 -16.78 -27.07
CA GLU A 38 -11.77 -15.34 -27.00
C GLU A 38 -12.45 -14.87 -25.71
N LEU A 39 -12.19 -13.62 -25.37
CA LEU A 39 -12.95 -12.82 -24.40
C LEU A 39 -13.82 -11.81 -25.17
N PHE A 40 -15.13 -11.90 -25.03
CA PHE A 40 -16.08 -10.99 -25.67
C PHE A 40 -16.43 -9.78 -24.80
N SER A 41 -16.56 -9.97 -23.49
CA SER A 41 -16.86 -8.88 -22.56
C SER A 41 -16.30 -9.12 -21.17
N TYR A 42 -16.02 -8.02 -20.47
CA TYR A 42 -15.67 -8.01 -19.06
C TYR A 42 -16.31 -6.78 -18.40
N THR A 43 -17.05 -7.01 -17.34
CA THR A 43 -17.91 -6.01 -16.70
C THR A 43 -17.82 -6.11 -15.17
N LEU A 44 -17.99 -4.97 -14.51
CA LEU A 44 -18.12 -4.88 -13.05
C LEU A 44 -19.45 -4.22 -12.73
N ASN A 45 -20.41 -4.99 -12.24
CA ASN A 45 -21.76 -4.50 -11.97
C ASN A 45 -21.89 -4.03 -10.51
N SER A 46 -22.46 -2.85 -10.30
CA SER A 46 -22.69 -2.23 -8.99
C SER A 46 -23.76 -2.94 -8.13
N GLU A 47 -24.68 -3.69 -8.74
CA GLU A 47 -25.65 -4.53 -8.02
C GLU A 47 -24.97 -5.74 -7.34
N LEU A 48 -23.94 -6.31 -7.96
CA LEU A 48 -23.13 -7.39 -7.40
C LEU A 48 -22.00 -6.88 -6.50
N ASN A 49 -21.58 -5.63 -6.73
CA ASN A 49 -20.46 -4.99 -6.05
C ASN A 49 -20.92 -3.69 -5.40
N HIS A 50 -21.54 -3.79 -4.23
CA HIS A 50 -22.11 -2.64 -3.51
C HIS A 50 -21.09 -1.55 -3.12
N SER A 51 -19.79 -1.80 -3.29
CA SER A 51 -18.72 -0.81 -3.15
C SER A 51 -18.56 0.09 -4.38
N LEU A 52 -19.11 -0.29 -5.53
CA LEU A 52 -19.10 0.49 -6.77
C LEU A 52 -20.34 1.39 -6.84
N SER A 53 -20.14 2.63 -7.28
CA SER A 53 -21.23 3.61 -7.46
C SER A 53 -21.85 3.59 -8.86
N ILE A 54 -21.20 2.91 -9.81
CA ILE A 54 -21.62 2.76 -11.22
C ILE A 54 -21.19 1.39 -11.75
N ASP A 55 -21.79 0.98 -12.86
CA ASP A 55 -21.36 -0.19 -13.62
C ASP A 55 -20.17 0.17 -14.52
N TYR A 56 -19.24 -0.77 -14.69
CA TYR A 56 -18.11 -0.65 -15.60
C TYR A 56 -18.20 -1.71 -16.69
N SER A 57 -17.92 -1.32 -17.93
CA SER A 57 -17.84 -2.21 -19.08
C SER A 57 -16.81 -1.67 -20.05
N GLU A 58 -15.69 -2.37 -20.18
CA GLU A 58 -14.57 -1.94 -21.02
C GLU A 58 -14.12 -3.08 -21.94
N ALA A 59 -13.77 -2.75 -23.18
CA ALA A 59 -13.18 -3.71 -24.10
C ALA A 59 -11.66 -3.76 -23.89
N PRO A 60 -11.01 -4.93 -24.05
CA PRO A 60 -9.56 -5.02 -23.97
C PRO A 60 -8.90 -4.18 -25.08
N VAL A 61 -7.96 -3.31 -24.67
CA VAL A 61 -7.07 -2.58 -25.58
C VAL A 61 -5.66 -3.13 -25.39
N GLU A 62 -5.07 -3.71 -26.43
CA GLU A 62 -3.77 -4.39 -26.35
C GLU A 62 -3.72 -5.39 -25.17
N ASP A 63 -4.75 -6.23 -25.05
CA ASP A 63 -4.90 -7.24 -24.00
C ASP A 63 -4.94 -6.68 -22.56
N THR A 64 -5.23 -5.38 -22.40
CA THR A 64 -5.38 -4.73 -21.09
C THR A 64 -6.77 -4.12 -20.94
N ILE A 65 -7.40 -4.35 -19.79
CA ILE A 65 -8.66 -3.72 -19.37
C ILE A 65 -8.38 -2.88 -18.13
N SER A 66 -8.62 -1.57 -18.22
CA SER A 66 -8.33 -0.62 -17.13
C SER A 66 -9.63 -0.09 -16.53
N PHE A 67 -9.79 -0.21 -15.21
CA PHE A 67 -10.95 0.33 -14.49
C PHE A 67 -10.53 1.45 -13.55
N LEU A 68 -11.14 2.62 -13.66
CA LEU A 68 -10.91 3.73 -12.75
C LEU A 68 -11.90 3.67 -11.58
N PHE A 69 -11.44 3.18 -10.43
CA PHE A 69 -12.30 2.98 -9.26
C PHE A 69 -12.44 4.24 -8.39
N PRO A 70 -13.65 4.62 -7.94
CA PRO A 70 -13.86 5.72 -7.00
C PRO A 70 -13.03 5.51 -5.73
N HIS A 71 -12.63 6.61 -5.10
CA HIS A 71 -11.92 6.53 -3.83
C HIS A 71 -12.83 5.88 -2.77
N PHE A 72 -12.24 5.08 -1.87
CA PHE A 72 -12.94 4.28 -0.86
C PHE A 72 -13.74 3.09 -1.39
N THR A 73 -13.63 2.76 -2.69
CA THR A 73 -14.15 1.48 -3.20
C THR A 73 -13.40 0.33 -2.51
N ASP A 74 -14.15 -0.56 -1.84
CA ASP A 74 -13.59 -1.83 -1.37
C ASP A 74 -13.32 -2.74 -2.57
N LEU A 75 -12.04 -2.96 -2.86
CA LEU A 75 -11.55 -3.75 -3.98
C LEU A 75 -11.16 -5.17 -3.60
N SER A 76 -11.35 -5.56 -2.34
CA SER A 76 -10.90 -6.87 -1.86
C SER A 76 -11.68 -8.05 -2.45
N LYS A 77 -12.94 -7.81 -2.82
CA LYS A 77 -13.89 -8.82 -3.32
C LYS A 77 -14.80 -8.22 -4.38
N ILE A 78 -14.23 -7.94 -5.55
CA ILE A 78 -15.00 -7.52 -6.71
C ILE A 78 -15.34 -8.75 -7.55
N ILE A 79 -16.63 -8.90 -7.86
CA ILE A 79 -17.21 -9.92 -8.72
C ILE A 79 -17.30 -9.35 -10.14
N ALA A 80 -16.64 -10.01 -11.09
CA ALA A 80 -16.72 -9.64 -12.50
C ALA A 80 -17.74 -10.50 -13.25
N GLY A 81 -18.47 -9.87 -14.16
CA GLY A 81 -19.24 -10.55 -15.21
C GLY A 81 -18.41 -10.60 -16.49
N PHE A 82 -18.38 -11.74 -17.18
CA PHE A 82 -17.60 -11.88 -18.40
C PHE A 82 -18.23 -12.91 -19.36
N GLU A 83 -18.00 -12.69 -20.66
CA GLU A 83 -18.43 -13.58 -21.74
C GLU A 83 -17.19 -14.05 -22.50
N ILE A 84 -17.04 -15.37 -22.65
CA ILE A 84 -15.91 -16.04 -23.32
C ILE A 84 -16.43 -17.07 -24.33
N SER A 85 -15.56 -17.57 -25.19
CA SER A 85 -15.89 -18.63 -26.17
C SER A 85 -16.57 -19.84 -25.54
N GLU A 86 -17.50 -20.43 -26.28
CA GLU A 86 -18.29 -21.57 -25.80
C GLU A 86 -17.37 -22.73 -25.40
N ALA A 87 -17.63 -23.34 -24.24
CA ALA A 87 -16.82 -24.39 -23.61
C ALA A 87 -15.39 -23.99 -23.18
N ALA A 88 -14.95 -22.75 -23.38
CA ALA A 88 -13.68 -22.25 -22.85
C ALA A 88 -13.74 -22.02 -21.33
N THR A 89 -12.57 -21.99 -20.68
CA THR A 89 -12.42 -21.74 -19.23
C THR A 89 -11.57 -20.52 -18.96
N LEU A 90 -12.06 -19.59 -18.14
CA LEU A 90 -11.28 -18.46 -17.65
C LEU A 90 -10.57 -18.83 -16.34
N VAL A 91 -9.27 -18.59 -16.24
CA VAL A 91 -8.48 -18.75 -15.02
C VAL A 91 -7.77 -17.46 -14.64
N LEU A 92 -7.63 -17.22 -13.35
CA LEU A 92 -6.72 -16.23 -12.76
C LEU A 92 -5.61 -17.00 -12.06
N ASP A 93 -4.39 -16.92 -12.57
CA ASP A 93 -3.27 -17.81 -12.22
C ASP A 93 -3.61 -19.30 -12.38
N SER A 94 -4.18 -19.91 -11.33
CA SER A 94 -4.61 -21.32 -11.29
C SER A 94 -6.07 -21.51 -10.84
N LEU A 95 -6.75 -20.42 -10.47
CA LEU A 95 -8.12 -20.46 -9.98
C LEU A 95 -9.11 -20.26 -11.12
N VAL A 96 -9.95 -21.26 -11.36
CA VAL A 96 -11.07 -21.18 -12.32
C VAL A 96 -12.07 -20.12 -11.88
N GLN A 97 -12.44 -19.27 -12.82
CA GLN A 97 -13.33 -18.14 -12.62
C GLN A 97 -14.71 -18.48 -13.17
N LYS A 98 -15.74 -18.07 -12.43
CA LYS A 98 -17.14 -18.15 -12.84
C LYS A 98 -17.73 -16.74 -12.89
N SER A 99 -18.30 -16.39 -14.05
CA SER A 99 -18.97 -15.10 -14.28
C SER A 99 -19.99 -14.83 -13.19
N ASP A 100 -20.03 -13.58 -12.74
CA ASP A 100 -21.00 -13.05 -11.77
C ASP A 100 -20.96 -13.77 -10.41
N THR A 101 -19.92 -14.57 -10.15
CA THR A 101 -19.82 -15.39 -8.94
C THR A 101 -18.45 -15.28 -8.26
N THR A 102 -17.35 -15.33 -9.01
CA THR A 102 -16.02 -15.42 -8.41
C THR A 102 -15.52 -14.03 -8.04
N ALA A 103 -15.27 -13.82 -6.75
CA ALA A 103 -14.76 -12.56 -6.23
C ALA A 103 -13.23 -12.56 -6.24
N ASN A 104 -12.64 -11.48 -6.74
CA ASN A 104 -11.19 -11.28 -6.81
C ASN A 104 -10.78 -9.97 -6.12
N SER A 105 -9.50 -9.90 -5.74
CA SER A 105 -8.89 -8.69 -5.18
C SER A 105 -8.29 -7.83 -6.29
N PHE A 106 -8.78 -6.61 -6.43
CA PHE A 106 -8.34 -5.62 -7.42
C PHE A 106 -7.31 -4.63 -6.83
N TYR A 107 -6.54 -5.02 -5.82
CA TYR A 107 -5.44 -4.21 -5.30
C TYR A 107 -4.14 -4.32 -6.12
N GLU A 108 -3.99 -5.42 -6.86
CA GLU A 108 -2.85 -5.70 -7.73
C GLU A 108 -3.34 -5.95 -9.16
N LEU A 109 -2.39 -6.09 -10.10
CA LEU A 109 -2.70 -6.50 -11.47
C LEU A 109 -3.24 -7.93 -11.46
N LEU A 110 -4.32 -8.18 -12.19
CA LEU A 110 -4.90 -9.50 -12.33
C LEU A 110 -4.56 -10.05 -13.72
N ASN A 111 -3.83 -11.15 -13.78
CA ASN A 111 -3.40 -11.79 -15.04
C ASN A 111 -4.32 -12.97 -15.34
N TYR A 112 -5.27 -12.76 -16.24
CA TYR A 112 -6.23 -13.78 -16.64
C TYR A 112 -5.74 -14.56 -17.86
N THR A 113 -6.23 -15.79 -18.00
CA THR A 113 -6.04 -16.61 -19.19
C THR A 113 -7.34 -17.33 -19.54
N VAL A 114 -7.82 -17.16 -20.76
CA VAL A 114 -8.88 -17.99 -21.35
C VAL A 114 -8.22 -19.20 -21.99
N ILE A 115 -8.69 -20.40 -21.66
CA ILE A 115 -8.18 -21.68 -22.15
C ILE A 115 -9.29 -22.35 -22.98
N ALA A 116 -8.97 -22.71 -24.24
CA ALA A 116 -9.89 -23.43 -25.12
C ALA A 116 -10.26 -24.81 -24.56
N GLU A 117 -11.40 -25.37 -24.96
CA GLU A 117 -11.88 -26.69 -24.51
C GLU A 117 -10.86 -27.81 -24.80
N ASN A 118 -10.12 -27.70 -25.90
CA ASN A 118 -9.10 -28.66 -26.31
C ASN A 118 -7.72 -28.46 -25.64
N ASP A 119 -7.58 -27.48 -24.73
CA ASP A 119 -6.34 -27.05 -24.07
C ASP A 119 -5.20 -26.58 -24.99
N SER A 120 -5.41 -26.49 -26.32
CA SER A 120 -4.37 -26.16 -27.29
C SER A 120 -4.11 -24.66 -27.39
N ASN A 121 -5.16 -23.85 -27.29
CA ASN A 121 -5.12 -22.40 -27.48
C ASN A 121 -5.39 -21.68 -26.16
N LYS A 122 -4.67 -20.56 -25.96
CA LYS A 122 -4.77 -19.73 -24.75
C LYS A 122 -4.69 -18.26 -25.12
N TYR A 123 -5.56 -17.46 -24.54
CA TYR A 123 -5.56 -16.00 -24.66
C TYR A 123 -5.34 -15.36 -23.28
N GLY A 124 -4.29 -14.55 -23.15
CA GLY A 124 -3.95 -13.89 -21.88
C GLY A 124 -4.29 -12.41 -21.92
N PHE A 125 -4.86 -11.88 -20.84
CA PHE A 125 -5.13 -10.45 -20.70
C PHE A 125 -4.94 -9.99 -19.26
N VAL A 126 -4.71 -8.69 -19.08
CA VAL A 126 -4.46 -8.07 -17.77
C VAL A 126 -5.61 -7.13 -17.42
N VAL A 127 -6.17 -7.31 -16.22
CA VAL A 127 -7.07 -6.31 -15.63
C VAL A 127 -6.27 -5.43 -14.70
N LYS A 128 -6.22 -4.13 -15.03
CA LYS A 128 -5.45 -3.11 -14.33
C LYS A 128 -6.40 -2.21 -13.54
N PRO A 129 -6.41 -2.30 -12.19
CA PRO A 129 -7.11 -1.33 -11.36
C PRO A 129 -6.38 0.01 -11.41
N GLU A 130 -7.06 1.04 -11.89
CA GLU A 130 -6.61 2.42 -11.87
C GLU A 130 -7.35 3.20 -10.79
N TYR A 131 -6.65 4.17 -10.21
CA TYR A 131 -7.16 4.93 -9.07
C TYR A 131 -7.13 6.42 -9.42
N PRO A 132 -8.22 7.16 -9.19
CA PRO A 132 -8.21 8.59 -9.36
C PRO A 132 -7.18 9.16 -8.38
N LEU A 133 -6.18 9.84 -8.93
CA LEU A 133 -5.39 10.81 -8.17
C LEU A 133 -6.37 11.86 -7.64
N ILE A 134 -6.62 11.84 -6.33
CA ILE A 134 -7.35 12.89 -5.62
C ILE A 134 -6.33 13.68 -4.81
N PHE A 135 -6.02 14.88 -5.27
CA PHE A 135 -5.66 15.96 -4.35
C PHE A 135 -6.97 16.47 -3.76
N SER A 136 -7.35 15.97 -2.59
CA SER A 136 -8.46 16.55 -1.83
C SER A 136 -7.91 17.77 -1.09
N THR A 137 -7.88 18.93 -1.75
CA THR A 137 -7.99 20.16 -0.99
C THR A 137 -9.48 20.40 -0.77
N ILE A 138 -10.02 19.82 0.32
CA ILE A 138 -11.16 20.46 0.98
C ILE A 138 -10.56 21.72 1.61
N GLY A 139 -10.44 22.78 0.81
CA GLY A 139 -10.24 24.11 1.35
C GLY A 139 -11.47 24.43 2.18
N HIS A 140 -11.28 24.69 3.47
CA HIS A 140 -12.28 25.41 4.24
C HIS A 140 -12.53 26.73 3.51
N SER A 141 -13.77 26.96 3.06
CA SER A 141 -14.25 28.30 2.78
C SER A 141 -14.26 29.08 4.09
N GLY A 142 -13.16 29.76 4.37
CA GLY A 142 -13.22 30.95 5.21
C GLY A 142 -14.14 31.95 4.54
N ASP A 143 -15.16 32.39 5.26
CA ASP A 143 -16.15 33.43 4.93
C ASP A 143 -16.24 33.83 3.45
N ILE A 144 -17.18 33.21 2.74
CA ILE A 144 -17.79 33.80 1.54
C ILE A 144 -18.64 34.97 2.01
N SER A 145 -17.99 36.09 2.34
CA SER A 145 -18.69 37.35 2.59
C SER A 145 -19.17 37.91 1.25
N ARG A 146 -20.41 37.56 0.89
CA ARG A 146 -21.31 38.23 -0.05
C ARG A 146 -20.67 38.88 -1.29
N VAL A 147 -20.90 38.25 -2.45
CA VAL A 147 -21.31 38.99 -3.66
C VAL A 147 -22.49 38.25 -4.29
N GLY A 148 -23.69 38.82 -4.15
CA GLY A 148 -24.81 38.67 -5.08
C GLY A 148 -25.47 37.30 -5.29
N GLY A 149 -26.38 36.91 -4.39
CA GLY A 149 -27.64 36.20 -4.71
C GLY A 149 -27.56 34.74 -5.16
N GLY A 150 -27.72 33.81 -4.21
CA GLY A 150 -28.05 32.41 -4.48
C GLY A 150 -27.58 31.50 -3.34
N ASP A 151 -28.47 30.66 -2.81
CA ASP A 151 -28.16 29.63 -1.83
C ASP A 151 -27.53 28.43 -2.57
N PHE A 152 -26.19 28.27 -2.50
CA PHE A 152 -25.45 27.27 -3.28
C PHE A 152 -25.12 26.04 -2.41
N SER A 153 -26.11 25.18 -2.21
CA SER A 153 -25.99 23.86 -1.58
C SER A 153 -25.82 22.72 -2.61
N LYS A 154 -25.39 23.01 -3.84
CA LYS A 154 -25.14 22.00 -4.90
C LYS A 154 -23.84 22.25 -5.68
N GLU A 155 -22.80 21.60 -5.17
CA GLU A 155 -21.69 20.89 -5.83
C GLU A 155 -21.26 21.30 -7.26
N PHE A 156 -20.13 22.01 -7.34
CA PHE A 156 -19.17 21.80 -8.43
C PHE A 156 -18.10 20.83 -7.94
N LEU A 157 -17.78 19.80 -8.72
CA LEU A 157 -16.57 19.01 -8.52
C LEU A 157 -15.46 19.63 -9.34
N TYR A 158 -14.34 20.00 -8.71
CA TYR A 158 -13.14 20.41 -9.45
C TYR A 158 -11.98 19.50 -9.09
N ARG A 159 -11.15 19.18 -10.08
CA ARG A 159 -9.96 18.36 -9.97
C ARG A 159 -8.75 19.17 -10.42
N VAL A 160 -7.81 19.37 -9.51
CA VAL A 160 -6.47 19.81 -9.88
C VAL A 160 -5.58 18.57 -9.88
N SER A 161 -4.99 18.25 -11.03
CA SER A 161 -4.10 17.12 -11.19
C SER A 161 -2.72 17.59 -11.64
N ASN A 162 -1.66 17.11 -10.99
CA ASN A 162 -0.31 17.28 -11.48
C ASN A 162 -0.07 16.23 -12.57
N ILE A 163 0.33 16.68 -13.76
CA ILE A 163 0.81 15.77 -14.80
C ILE A 163 2.33 15.86 -14.78
N HIS A 164 2.97 14.70 -14.73
CA HIS A 164 4.41 14.48 -14.79
C HIS A 164 5.22 15.60 -15.50
N ASN A 165 6.39 15.92 -14.95
CA ASN A 165 7.36 16.92 -15.45
C ASN A 165 6.95 18.39 -15.25
N GLY A 166 6.36 18.74 -14.11
CA GLY A 166 6.14 20.15 -13.73
C GLY A 166 4.97 20.83 -14.45
N LYS A 167 4.14 20.08 -15.18
CA LYS A 167 2.93 20.59 -15.83
C LYS A 167 1.71 20.34 -14.94
N TRP A 168 0.83 21.32 -14.89
CA TRP A 168 -0.39 21.24 -14.11
C TRP A 168 -1.57 21.10 -15.05
N ASN A 169 -2.54 20.27 -14.67
CA ASN A 169 -3.82 20.17 -15.34
C ASN A 169 -4.93 20.51 -14.34
N PHE A 170 -5.71 21.53 -14.67
CA PHE A 170 -6.84 21.99 -13.88
C PHE A 170 -8.11 21.69 -14.64
N SER A 171 -9.03 20.95 -14.00
CA SER A 171 -10.24 20.46 -14.64
C SER A 171 -11.45 20.65 -13.73
N VAL A 172 -12.57 21.11 -14.30
CA VAL A 172 -13.83 21.38 -13.56
C VAL A 172 -14.92 20.52 -14.17
N GLU A 173 -15.65 19.82 -13.32
CA GLU A 173 -16.86 19.11 -13.64
C GLU A 173 -18.05 19.91 -13.06
N ALA A 174 -18.88 20.44 -13.96
CA ALA A 174 -20.10 21.13 -13.59
C ALA A 174 -21.28 20.18 -13.71
N LEU A 175 -22.15 20.14 -12.70
CA LEU A 175 -23.46 19.48 -12.83
C LEU A 175 -24.35 20.36 -13.73
N GLY A 176 -24.23 20.17 -15.05
CA GLY A 176 -24.96 20.91 -16.09
C GLY A 176 -24.07 21.71 -17.06
N TYR A 177 -24.64 22.23 -18.15
CA TYR A 177 -23.94 23.10 -19.10
C TYR A 177 -23.35 24.35 -18.43
N ALA A 178 -22.01 24.48 -18.44
CA ALA A 178 -21.29 25.63 -17.91
C ALA A 178 -20.47 26.31 -19.01
N TYR A 179 -20.50 27.65 -19.07
CA TYR A 179 -19.69 28.41 -20.01
C TYR A 179 -18.47 28.99 -19.26
N CYS A 180 -17.27 28.68 -19.73
CA CYS A 180 -16.05 29.33 -19.25
C CYS A 180 -15.69 30.44 -20.24
N SER A 181 -15.84 31.71 -19.83
CA SER A 181 -15.56 32.85 -20.70
C SER A 181 -14.09 33.29 -20.63
N ASN A 182 -13.38 33.05 -19.52
CA ASN A 182 -11.97 33.41 -19.35
C ASN A 182 -11.26 32.65 -18.22
N ALA A 183 -9.99 32.27 -18.42
CA ALA A 183 -9.08 31.83 -17.34
C ALA A 183 -7.77 32.58 -17.41
N GLU A 184 -7.35 33.08 -16.25
CA GLU A 184 -6.12 33.83 -16.08
C GLU A 184 -5.23 33.14 -15.06
N VAL A 185 -3.99 32.85 -15.46
CA VAL A 185 -2.98 32.29 -14.57
C VAL A 185 -1.90 33.35 -14.43
N ALA A 186 -1.79 33.95 -13.25
CA ALA A 186 -0.76 34.93 -12.88
C ALA A 186 -0.31 35.84 -14.04
N ASP A 187 -1.22 36.71 -14.48
CA ASP A 187 -1.01 37.73 -15.52
C ASP A 187 -0.77 37.20 -16.96
N ASN A 188 -0.91 35.89 -17.20
CA ASN A 188 -0.99 35.31 -18.53
C ASN A 188 -2.41 34.80 -18.82
N SER A 189 -3.03 35.36 -19.87
CA SER A 189 -4.32 34.90 -20.38
C SER A 189 -4.13 33.71 -21.32
N PHE A 190 -4.83 32.60 -21.07
CA PHE A 190 -4.85 31.44 -21.96
C PHE A 190 -6.21 31.35 -22.64
N SER A 191 -6.24 31.07 -23.95
CA SER A 191 -7.49 30.86 -24.68
C SER A 191 -8.07 29.50 -24.30
N ILE A 192 -9.29 29.49 -23.76
CA ILE A 192 -10.05 28.27 -23.47
C ILE A 192 -11.09 28.04 -24.58
N PRO A 193 -11.40 26.79 -24.98
CA PRO A 193 -12.55 26.52 -25.81
C PRO A 193 -13.85 27.02 -25.14
N ASN A 194 -14.64 27.81 -25.86
CA ASN A 194 -15.82 28.55 -25.38
C ASN A 194 -16.95 27.71 -24.75
N PHE A 195 -16.85 26.37 -24.72
CA PHE A 195 -17.91 25.46 -24.30
C PHE A 195 -17.33 24.30 -23.49
N ILE A 196 -17.97 24.00 -22.35
CA ILE A 196 -17.72 22.78 -21.57
C ILE A 196 -19.09 22.08 -21.41
N THR A 197 -19.23 20.89 -21.97
CA THR A 197 -20.44 20.05 -21.83
C THR A 197 -20.38 19.19 -20.56
N GLU A 198 -21.47 18.46 -20.23
CA GLU A 198 -21.63 17.65 -18.98
C GLU A 198 -20.55 16.56 -18.77
N GLU A 199 -19.59 16.39 -19.68
CA GLU A 199 -18.55 15.36 -19.64
C GLU A 199 -17.14 15.88 -20.00
N GLU A 200 -16.98 17.20 -20.24
CA GLU A 200 -15.72 17.75 -20.70
C GLU A 200 -14.91 18.38 -19.56
N TRP A 201 -13.65 17.96 -19.45
CA TRP A 201 -12.71 18.56 -18.52
C TRP A 201 -12.06 19.78 -19.17
N LEU A 202 -12.19 20.95 -18.55
CA LEU A 202 -11.29 22.07 -18.86
C LEU A 202 -9.85 21.59 -18.62
N THR A 203 -8.91 21.95 -19.50
CA THR A 203 -7.48 21.63 -19.32
C THR A 203 -6.67 22.91 -19.51
N VAL A 204 -6.09 23.41 -18.43
CA VAL A 204 -5.18 24.56 -18.47
C VAL A 204 -3.75 24.05 -18.30
N ASN A 205 -2.96 24.08 -19.37
CA ASN A 205 -1.54 23.71 -19.34
C ASN A 205 -0.70 24.93 -18.93
N GLY A 206 -0.20 24.97 -17.70
CA GLY A 206 0.86 25.92 -17.34
C GLY A 206 2.26 25.32 -17.43
N GLY A 207 3.25 26.16 -17.75
CA GLY A 207 4.65 25.77 -17.83
C GLY A 207 5.27 25.44 -16.47
N GLU A 208 6.54 25.03 -16.48
CA GLU A 208 7.30 24.55 -15.31
C GLU A 208 7.38 25.58 -14.15
N ASP A 209 7.18 26.87 -14.45
CA ASP A 209 7.21 28.00 -13.50
C ASP A 209 5.83 28.66 -13.30
N LEU A 210 4.79 27.85 -13.05
CA LEU A 210 3.48 28.36 -12.65
C LEU A 210 3.58 29.16 -11.34
N LYS A 211 3.39 30.48 -11.43
CA LYS A 211 3.20 31.35 -10.26
C LYS A 211 1.72 31.36 -9.89
N PHE A 212 1.44 31.25 -8.59
CA PHE A 212 0.08 31.32 -8.03
C PHE A 212 -0.22 32.76 -7.57
N PRO A 213 -1.50 33.19 -7.56
CA PRO A 213 -2.75 32.41 -7.70
C PRO A 213 -3.21 32.10 -9.12
N ILE A 214 -4.06 31.08 -9.28
CA ILE A 214 -4.86 30.85 -10.49
C ILE A 214 -6.22 31.55 -10.33
N ARG A 215 -6.65 32.32 -11.34
CA ARG A 215 -7.95 33.01 -11.35
C ARG A 215 -8.80 32.49 -12.50
N LEU A 216 -9.97 31.93 -12.21
CA LEU A 216 -10.91 31.46 -13.22
C LEU A 216 -12.17 32.29 -13.16
N THR A 217 -12.58 32.87 -14.29
CA THR A 217 -13.84 33.59 -14.38
C THR A 217 -14.84 32.74 -15.15
N LEU A 218 -15.87 32.28 -14.45
CA LEU A 218 -16.90 31.41 -15.00
C LEU A 218 -18.22 32.17 -15.13
N SER A 219 -18.98 31.85 -16.18
CA SER A 219 -20.33 32.35 -16.42
C SER A 219 -21.24 31.18 -16.79
N CYS A 220 -22.23 30.85 -15.98
CA CYS A 220 -23.18 29.78 -16.26
C CYS A 220 -24.61 30.31 -16.13
N ASP A 221 -25.29 30.53 -17.25
CA ASP A 221 -26.65 31.06 -17.30
C ASP A 221 -27.67 30.15 -16.60
N ARG A 222 -27.47 28.82 -16.66
CA ARG A 222 -28.39 27.84 -16.06
C ARG A 222 -28.30 27.78 -14.53
N LEU A 223 -27.11 28.04 -13.96
CA LEU A 223 -26.85 28.09 -12.52
C LEU A 223 -26.88 29.53 -11.96
N GLY A 224 -27.16 30.52 -12.81
CA GLY A 224 -27.22 31.93 -12.42
C GLY A 224 -25.86 32.58 -12.13
N ILE A 225 -24.75 31.96 -12.56
CA ILE A 225 -23.39 32.46 -12.34
C ILE A 225 -23.08 33.46 -13.44
N LYS A 226 -22.81 34.72 -13.09
CA LYS A 226 -22.38 35.75 -14.04
C LYS A 226 -21.01 36.30 -13.64
N ASP A 227 -20.04 36.14 -14.53
CA ASP A 227 -18.67 36.69 -14.45
C ASP A 227 -18.06 36.53 -13.05
N SER A 228 -18.24 35.36 -12.46
CA SER A 228 -17.80 35.08 -11.11
C SER A 228 -16.37 34.60 -11.15
N THR A 229 -15.46 35.37 -10.55
CA THR A 229 -14.05 35.02 -10.44
C THR A 229 -13.81 34.14 -9.22
N PHE A 230 -13.33 32.93 -9.48
CA PHE A 230 -12.84 31.98 -8.50
C PHE A 230 -11.31 32.11 -8.41
N VAL A 231 -10.80 32.38 -7.22
CA VAL A 231 -9.37 32.46 -6.96
C VAL A 231 -8.93 31.15 -6.30
N PHE A 232 -8.04 30.42 -6.95
CA PHE A 232 -7.44 29.20 -6.44
C PHE A 232 -6.01 29.52 -6.00
N ASP A 233 -5.82 29.63 -4.69
CA ASP A 233 -4.51 29.60 -4.07
C ASP A 233 -4.08 28.14 -3.89
N ILE A 234 -3.11 27.65 -4.67
CA ILE A 234 -2.44 26.37 -4.36
C ILE A 234 -1.28 26.69 -3.42
N TYR A 235 -1.56 26.75 -2.13
CA TYR A 235 -0.50 26.65 -1.14
C TYR A 235 0.09 25.22 -1.19
N ARG A 236 1.37 25.05 -0.82
CA ARG A 236 2.05 23.74 -0.67
C ARG A 236 1.47 22.91 0.50
N GLU A 237 0.15 22.77 0.59
CA GLU A 237 -0.53 22.51 1.87
C GLU A 237 -0.32 21.12 2.44
N GLN A 238 -0.25 21.13 3.77
CA GLN A 238 -0.17 19.98 4.64
C GLN A 238 -1.40 19.07 4.44
N TYR A 239 -1.18 17.84 4.00
CA TYR A 239 -2.22 16.81 3.90
C TYR A 239 -2.66 16.36 5.28
N THR A 240 -3.96 16.34 5.51
CA THR A 240 -4.53 15.91 6.78
C THR A 240 -4.77 14.41 6.81
N VAL A 241 -4.12 13.74 7.76
CA VAL A 241 -4.24 12.30 8.03
C VAL A 241 -5.28 12.08 9.14
N ARG A 242 -6.32 11.30 8.83
CA ARG A 242 -7.44 11.01 9.75
C ARG A 242 -7.65 9.51 9.96
N SER A 243 -7.13 8.66 9.09
CA SER A 243 -7.35 7.21 9.12
C SER A 243 -6.05 6.42 8.93
N TRP A 244 -6.10 5.11 9.20
CA TRP A 244 -4.95 4.24 8.91
C TRP A 244 -4.71 4.11 7.41
N GLN A 245 -5.76 4.23 6.60
CA GLN A 245 -5.66 4.27 5.14
C GLN A 245 -4.93 5.53 4.67
N ASP A 246 -5.23 6.69 5.28
CA ASP A 246 -4.54 7.95 4.99
C ASP A 246 -3.04 7.85 5.30
N LEU A 247 -2.68 7.17 6.41
CA LEU A 247 -1.28 6.86 6.72
C LEU A 247 -0.64 5.98 5.64
N GLN A 248 -1.35 4.95 5.18
CA GLN A 248 -0.85 4.07 4.13
C GLN A 248 -0.65 4.85 2.81
N TYR A 249 -1.49 5.85 2.54
CA TYR A 249 -1.44 6.68 1.35
C TYR A 249 -0.22 7.60 1.29
N ILE A 250 0.43 7.91 2.42
CA ILE A 250 1.68 8.68 2.46
C ILE A 250 2.74 8.05 1.54
N SER A 251 2.72 6.73 1.34
CA SER A 251 3.65 6.03 0.45
C SER A 251 3.55 6.44 -1.03
N LYS A 252 2.50 7.18 -1.41
CA LYS A 252 2.28 7.70 -2.77
C LYS A 252 2.90 9.08 -2.97
N ASN A 253 3.10 9.85 -1.91
CA ASN A 253 3.82 11.13 -1.96
C ASN A 253 4.79 11.23 -0.77
N LEU A 254 5.94 10.60 -0.92
CA LEU A 254 6.94 10.53 0.14
C LEU A 254 7.64 11.85 0.45
N GLU A 255 7.41 12.92 -0.32
CA GLU A 255 7.97 14.26 -0.10
C GLU A 255 6.94 15.25 0.49
N GLY A 256 5.70 14.80 0.71
CA GLY A 256 4.60 15.64 1.19
C GLY A 256 4.75 16.11 2.64
N HIS A 257 3.92 17.08 3.02
CA HIS A 257 3.79 17.57 4.39
C HIS A 257 2.46 17.06 4.96
N TYR A 258 2.48 16.45 6.14
CA TYR A 258 1.36 15.71 6.70
C TYR A 258 1.07 16.14 8.12
N GLU A 259 -0.22 16.19 8.48
CA GLU A 259 -0.67 16.43 9.85
C GLU A 259 -1.74 15.43 10.26
N ILE A 260 -1.57 14.78 11.41
CA ILE A 260 -2.63 14.00 12.02
C ILE A 260 -3.61 14.94 12.74
N ARG A 261 -4.91 14.71 12.60
CA ARG A 261 -5.96 15.54 13.24
C ARG A 261 -6.82 14.82 14.27
N ARG A 262 -6.59 13.53 14.44
CA ARG A 262 -7.22 12.71 15.47
C ARG A 262 -6.39 11.46 15.72
N ASP A 263 -6.62 10.82 16.86
CA ASP A 263 -6.09 9.49 17.09
C ASP A 263 -6.55 8.54 15.98
N ILE A 264 -5.64 7.67 15.56
CA ILE A 264 -5.87 6.68 14.50
C ILE A 264 -5.83 5.30 15.14
N VAL A 265 -6.85 4.50 14.90
CA VAL A 265 -6.90 3.12 15.41
C VAL A 265 -6.78 2.18 14.22
N PHE A 266 -5.81 1.28 14.28
CA PHE A 266 -5.63 0.23 13.29
C PHE A 266 -6.64 -0.90 13.51
N PRO A 267 -7.15 -1.52 12.43
CA PRO A 267 -8.00 -2.70 12.55
C PRO A 267 -7.15 -3.92 12.90
N LEU A 268 -7.83 -5.02 13.26
CA LEU A 268 -7.12 -6.29 13.49
C LEU A 268 -6.49 -6.79 12.18
N PRO A 269 -5.33 -7.46 12.23
CA PRO A 269 -4.75 -8.09 11.03
C PRO A 269 -5.74 -9.06 10.38
N GLY A 270 -5.85 -9.04 9.06
CA GLY A 270 -6.83 -9.85 8.32
C GLY A 270 -8.25 -9.28 8.32
N THR A 271 -8.49 -8.14 8.98
CA THR A 271 -9.71 -7.34 8.74
C THR A 271 -9.74 -6.91 7.27
N LEU A 272 -10.92 -6.86 6.68
CA LEU A 272 -11.14 -6.44 5.29
C LEU A 272 -10.36 -5.14 4.96
N GLY A 273 -9.52 -5.18 3.92
CA GLY A 273 -8.64 -4.08 3.52
C GLY A 273 -7.32 -3.96 4.29
N PHE A 274 -7.10 -4.73 5.36
CA PHE A 274 -5.87 -4.70 6.16
C PHE A 274 -5.19 -6.08 6.21
N SER A 275 -3.98 -6.14 5.65
CA SER A 275 -3.20 -7.37 5.51
C SER A 275 -3.03 -8.14 6.83
N GLU A 276 -3.00 -9.46 6.78
CA GLU A 276 -2.57 -10.32 7.91
C GLU A 276 -1.11 -10.04 8.34
N TYR A 277 -0.32 -9.44 7.44
CA TYR A 277 1.04 -8.95 7.70
C TYR A 277 1.07 -7.50 8.19
N GLY A 278 -0.08 -6.86 8.34
CA GLY A 278 -0.22 -5.51 8.85
C GLY A 278 0.18 -4.41 7.87
N PHE A 279 0.59 -3.28 8.43
CA PHE A 279 0.93 -2.07 7.68
C PHE A 279 2.14 -2.28 6.77
N ILE A 280 2.18 -1.56 5.64
CA ILE A 280 3.36 -1.49 4.76
C ILE A 280 4.14 -0.22 5.15
N PRO A 281 5.41 -0.33 5.57
CA PRO A 281 6.20 0.83 6.01
C PRO A 281 6.18 2.00 5.03
N ILE A 282 6.06 3.22 5.56
CA ILE A 282 6.20 4.43 4.75
C ILE A 282 7.68 4.61 4.43
N GLY A 283 7.99 4.59 3.14
CA GLY A 283 9.36 4.60 2.68
C GLY A 283 10.01 3.23 2.85
N ASP A 284 9.51 2.23 2.14
CA ASP A 284 9.80 0.81 2.33
C ASP A 284 11.18 0.35 1.79
N SER A 285 11.91 1.22 1.09
CA SER A 285 13.11 0.86 0.36
C SER A 285 14.01 2.07 0.09
N ILE A 286 15.26 1.79 -0.26
CA ILE A 286 16.25 2.82 -0.64
C ILE A 286 15.83 3.63 -1.88
N SER A 287 15.08 3.02 -2.81
CA SER A 287 14.57 3.70 -4.00
C SER A 287 13.31 4.52 -3.73
N ARG A 288 12.65 4.30 -2.59
CA ARG A 288 11.45 5.02 -2.17
C ARG A 288 11.58 5.48 -0.72
N PRO A 289 12.49 6.41 -0.36
CA PRO A 289 12.59 6.91 1.01
C PRO A 289 11.50 7.93 1.32
N PHE A 290 11.11 8.03 2.59
CA PHE A 290 10.35 9.19 3.08
C PHE A 290 11.27 10.41 3.21
N LYS A 291 10.89 11.51 2.56
CA LYS A 291 11.64 12.78 2.53
C LYS A 291 10.82 13.99 2.99
N GLY A 292 9.54 13.75 3.28
CA GLY A 292 8.57 14.76 3.66
C GLY A 292 8.58 15.09 5.16
N SER A 293 7.45 15.57 5.65
CA SER A 293 7.26 15.81 7.09
C SER A 293 5.92 15.28 7.58
N LEU A 294 5.89 14.70 8.78
CA LEU A 294 4.65 14.33 9.46
C LEU A 294 4.62 14.92 10.87
N ASN A 295 3.60 15.72 11.15
CA ASN A 295 3.30 16.24 12.48
C ASN A 295 2.10 15.50 13.05
N GLY A 296 2.30 14.72 14.10
CA GLY A 296 1.23 13.99 14.78
C GLY A 296 0.28 14.90 15.56
N ASN A 297 0.58 16.18 15.75
CA ASN A 297 -0.22 17.12 16.55
C ASN A 297 -0.60 16.56 17.94
N ASN A 298 0.31 15.79 18.55
CA ASN A 298 0.14 15.08 19.82
C ASN A 298 -0.94 13.98 19.82
N HIS A 299 -1.39 13.54 18.64
CA HIS A 299 -2.27 12.39 18.50
C HIS A 299 -1.52 11.07 18.58
N VAL A 300 -2.29 10.01 18.81
CA VAL A 300 -1.78 8.66 19.00
C VAL A 300 -2.30 7.73 17.91
N ILE A 301 -1.41 6.96 17.31
CA ILE A 301 -1.73 5.80 16.48
C ILE A 301 -1.80 4.58 17.40
N LYS A 302 -2.93 3.89 17.43
CA LYS A 302 -3.23 2.79 18.34
C LYS A 302 -3.43 1.48 17.60
N ASP A 303 -3.21 0.39 18.34
CA ASP A 303 -3.31 -0.98 17.85
C ASP A 303 -2.44 -1.23 16.60
N PHE A 304 -1.31 -0.53 16.50
CA PHE A 304 -0.42 -0.63 15.35
C PHE A 304 0.21 -2.01 15.25
N TYR A 305 0.36 -2.51 14.01
CA TYR A 305 0.86 -3.85 13.74
C TYR A 305 1.57 -3.93 12.39
N ILE A 306 2.77 -4.53 12.39
CA ILE A 306 3.56 -4.85 11.19
C ILE A 306 4.23 -6.21 11.41
N ARG A 307 4.10 -7.10 10.43
CA ARG A 307 4.80 -8.40 10.41
C ARG A 307 5.52 -8.63 9.09
N ARG A 308 6.75 -8.15 8.97
CA ARG A 308 7.60 -8.17 7.77
C ARG A 308 8.99 -8.75 8.06
N HIS A 309 9.02 -10.01 8.50
CA HIS A 309 10.22 -10.75 8.94
C HIS A 309 10.76 -11.70 7.85
N ASN A 310 10.43 -11.45 6.58
CA ASN A 310 11.10 -12.17 5.49
C ASN A 310 12.49 -11.54 5.26
N ASP A 311 13.36 -12.31 4.62
CA ASP A 311 14.74 -11.95 4.31
C ASP A 311 14.88 -10.75 3.36
N THR A 312 13.82 -10.40 2.61
CA THR A 312 13.82 -9.31 1.63
C THR A 312 13.46 -7.94 2.19
N VAL A 313 12.72 -7.86 3.31
CA VAL A 313 12.34 -6.56 3.89
C VAL A 313 13.40 -6.08 4.89
N ARG A 314 14.10 -5.02 4.49
CA ARG A 314 15.21 -4.45 5.27
C ARG A 314 14.78 -3.38 6.27
N TYR A 315 13.77 -2.58 5.93
CA TYR A 315 13.42 -1.38 6.68
C TYR A 315 12.01 -1.50 7.27
N VAL A 316 11.91 -1.62 8.59
CA VAL A 316 10.64 -1.92 9.26
C VAL A 316 10.37 -0.92 10.39
N GLY A 317 9.17 -0.34 10.33
CA GLY A 317 8.60 0.63 11.27
C GLY A 317 7.38 1.29 10.61
N LEU A 318 6.70 2.21 11.30
CA LEU A 318 5.72 3.09 10.65
C LEU A 318 6.34 3.79 9.43
N PHE A 319 7.59 4.25 9.61
CA PHE A 319 8.47 4.65 8.53
C PHE A 319 9.57 3.60 8.36
N GLY A 320 9.78 3.10 7.14
CA GLY A 320 10.88 2.18 6.85
C GLY A 320 12.20 2.94 6.83
N PHE A 321 12.38 3.78 5.83
CA PHE A 321 13.58 4.56 5.56
C PHE A 321 13.25 6.03 5.40
N VAL A 322 13.85 6.86 6.25
CA VAL A 322 13.79 8.32 6.20
C VAL A 322 15.14 8.83 5.72
N GLU A 323 15.19 9.37 4.50
CA GLU A 323 16.43 9.82 3.85
C GLU A 323 16.58 11.33 3.92
N ARG A 324 17.76 11.79 4.32
CA ARG A 324 18.09 13.21 4.27
C ARG A 324 18.51 13.62 2.85
N LYS A 325 17.89 14.68 2.32
CA LYS A 325 18.41 15.38 1.14
C LYS A 325 19.33 16.54 1.52
N MET A 326 20.17 16.98 0.59
CA MET A 326 21.08 18.11 0.83
C MET A 326 20.35 19.40 1.20
N ASP A 327 19.17 19.64 0.61
CA ASP A 327 18.40 20.88 0.73
C ASP A 327 17.23 20.80 1.72
N ARG A 328 16.85 19.60 2.18
CA ARG A 328 15.71 19.38 3.08
C ARG A 328 15.97 18.25 4.06
N ILE A 329 15.59 18.49 5.32
CA ILE A 329 15.66 17.49 6.37
C ILE A 329 14.24 17.01 6.65
N PRO A 330 13.94 15.72 6.47
CA PRO A 330 12.62 15.17 6.82
C PRO A 330 12.35 15.29 8.31
N ILE A 331 11.09 15.49 8.69
CA ILE A 331 10.71 15.71 10.09
C ILE A 331 9.49 14.87 10.44
N ILE A 332 9.63 13.99 11.43
CA ILE A 332 8.53 13.29 12.09
C ILE A 332 8.44 13.82 13.51
N LYS A 333 7.30 14.39 13.92
CA LYS A 333 7.19 15.00 15.24
C LYS A 333 5.83 14.86 15.91
N ASN A 334 5.82 14.98 17.24
CA ASN A 334 4.60 15.08 18.07
C ASN A 334 3.64 13.90 17.86
N LEU A 335 4.15 12.67 17.87
CA LEU A 335 3.39 11.47 17.53
C LEU A 335 3.55 10.38 18.60
N GLY A 336 2.43 9.86 19.09
CA GLY A 336 2.41 8.61 19.85
C GLY A 336 2.13 7.41 18.96
N LEU A 337 2.81 6.30 19.21
CA LEU A 337 2.55 5.01 18.55
C LEU A 337 2.38 3.92 19.61
N GLU A 338 1.20 3.31 19.67
CA GLU A 338 0.88 2.19 20.56
C GLU A 338 0.71 0.92 19.73
N ILE A 339 1.67 0.01 19.87
CA ILE A 339 1.73 -1.28 19.20
C ILE A 339 0.80 -2.26 19.90
N SER A 340 0.01 -3.02 19.11
CA SER A 340 -0.97 -3.96 19.65
C SER A 340 -0.31 -5.15 20.35
N GLY A 341 -0.64 -5.35 21.63
CA GLY A 341 -0.33 -6.57 22.39
C GLY A 341 -1.44 -7.64 22.33
N ARG A 342 -2.47 -7.46 21.47
CA ARG A 342 -3.68 -8.30 21.48
C ARG A 342 -3.52 -9.69 20.85
N GLN A 343 -2.30 -10.12 20.53
CA GLN A 343 -2.03 -11.38 19.84
C GLN A 343 -0.85 -12.12 20.50
N GLU A 344 -0.84 -13.46 20.44
CA GLU A 344 0.27 -14.31 20.89
C GLU A 344 1.59 -14.06 20.14
N ARG A 345 1.54 -13.24 19.08
CA ARG A 345 2.67 -12.77 18.25
C ARG A 345 2.61 -11.25 18.02
N GLY A 346 2.01 -10.52 18.95
CA GLY A 346 1.80 -9.07 18.84
C GLY A 346 3.11 -8.29 18.77
N GLY A 347 3.17 -7.30 17.90
CA GLY A 347 4.34 -6.43 17.80
C GLY A 347 4.55 -5.82 16.43
N VAL A 348 5.63 -5.04 16.33
CA VAL A 348 6.33 -4.77 15.07
C VAL A 348 7.40 -5.84 14.93
N SER A 349 7.28 -6.72 13.93
CA SER A 349 8.29 -7.73 13.63
C SER A 349 8.95 -7.49 12.27
N GLY A 350 10.28 -7.36 12.22
CA GLY A 350 11.04 -7.08 11.00
C GLY A 350 12.22 -8.01 10.71
N GLY A 351 12.85 -7.82 9.56
CA GLY A 351 14.06 -8.54 9.15
C GLY A 351 15.33 -7.88 9.71
N TRP A 352 15.80 -6.80 9.08
CA TRP A 352 17.16 -6.28 9.28
C TRP A 352 17.19 -5.06 10.22
N PHE A 353 16.58 -3.95 9.80
CA PHE A 353 16.55 -2.69 10.56
C PHE A 353 15.12 -2.45 11.02
N THR A 354 14.89 -2.67 12.31
CA THR A 354 13.54 -2.67 12.86
C THR A 354 13.43 -1.68 14.02
N GLY A 355 12.54 -0.70 13.86
CA GLY A 355 12.10 0.17 14.94
C GLY A 355 10.58 0.20 14.99
N GLY A 356 9.99 0.52 16.14
CA GLY A 356 8.55 0.73 16.20
C GLY A 356 8.10 1.87 15.29
N LEU A 357 8.80 3.01 15.36
CA LEU A 357 8.50 4.20 14.59
C LEU A 357 9.30 4.29 13.28
N VAL A 358 10.62 4.10 13.33
CA VAL A 358 11.49 4.23 12.14
C VAL A 358 12.47 3.06 12.03
N GLY A 359 12.57 2.41 10.85
CA GLY A 359 13.58 1.38 10.60
C GLY A 359 14.99 1.98 10.49
N TRP A 360 15.17 2.93 9.57
CA TRP A 360 16.41 3.67 9.32
C TRP A 360 16.13 5.17 9.21
N ASN A 361 16.79 5.97 10.05
CA ASN A 361 16.59 7.39 10.16
C ASN A 361 17.84 8.21 9.80
N GLU A 362 17.68 9.14 8.85
CA GLU A 362 18.63 10.21 8.56
C GLU A 362 18.01 11.61 8.78
N GLY A 363 16.72 11.66 9.13
CA GLY A 363 15.96 12.88 9.39
C GLY A 363 15.88 13.26 10.87
N LYS A 364 14.87 14.07 11.22
CA LYS A 364 14.57 14.47 12.60
C LYS A 364 13.34 13.73 13.12
N VAL A 365 13.46 13.12 14.30
CA VAL A 365 12.37 12.52 15.06
C VAL A 365 12.25 13.24 16.40
N ILE A 366 11.15 13.94 16.63
CA ILE A 366 11.04 14.91 17.74
C ILE A 366 9.73 14.73 18.52
N ASN A 367 9.77 14.64 19.85
CA ASN A 367 8.57 14.50 20.68
C ASN A 367 7.71 13.29 20.28
N CYS A 368 8.34 12.15 20.00
CA CYS A 368 7.64 10.93 19.59
C CYS A 368 7.83 9.82 20.62
N TYR A 369 6.83 8.97 20.79
CA TYR A 369 6.98 7.81 21.66
C TYR A 369 6.40 6.54 21.04
N VAL A 370 6.98 5.41 21.44
CA VAL A 370 6.48 4.08 21.12
C VAL A 370 6.13 3.33 22.41
N LYS A 371 4.97 2.67 22.39
CA LYS A 371 4.53 1.71 23.41
C LYS A 371 4.35 0.33 22.80
N GLY A 372 4.87 -0.71 23.44
CA GLY A 372 4.66 -2.10 23.05
C GLY A 372 5.84 -2.74 22.31
N SER A 373 5.76 -4.05 22.09
CA SER A 373 6.92 -4.86 21.74
C SER A 373 7.39 -4.73 20.29
N VAL A 374 8.71 -4.77 20.10
CA VAL A 374 9.39 -4.76 18.80
C VAL A 374 10.32 -5.97 18.72
N GLU A 375 10.20 -6.75 17.66
CA GLU A 375 11.03 -7.94 17.41
C GLU A 375 11.71 -7.85 16.04
N SER A 376 12.95 -8.30 15.93
CA SER A 376 13.56 -8.61 14.64
C SER A 376 14.01 -10.06 14.57
N LYS A 377 14.00 -10.60 13.35
CA LYS A 377 14.49 -11.94 13.02
C LYS A 377 15.51 -11.83 11.88
N SER A 378 16.55 -11.03 12.09
CA SER A 378 17.62 -10.88 11.10
C SER A 378 18.27 -12.24 10.84
N PRO A 379 18.52 -12.61 9.57
CA PRO A 379 19.26 -13.81 9.24
C PRO A 379 20.63 -13.83 9.94
N ALA A 380 21.12 -15.03 10.25
CA ALA A 380 22.43 -15.19 10.87
C ALA A 380 23.54 -14.64 9.98
N GLY A 381 24.46 -13.86 10.56
CA GLY A 381 25.60 -13.26 9.85
C GLY A 381 25.29 -12.00 9.04
N GLU A 382 24.03 -11.58 8.97
CA GLU A 382 23.65 -10.34 8.28
C GLU A 382 23.59 -9.14 9.25
N PRO A 383 23.88 -7.92 8.80
CA PRO A 383 23.76 -6.74 9.62
C PRO A 383 22.30 -6.52 10.02
N GLY A 384 22.05 -6.42 11.32
CA GLY A 384 20.74 -6.12 11.87
C GLY A 384 20.83 -5.15 13.03
N ALA A 385 19.78 -4.36 13.22
CA ALA A 385 19.67 -3.44 14.34
C ALA A 385 18.21 -3.30 14.74
N THR A 386 17.96 -3.43 16.05
CA THR A 386 16.59 -3.41 16.60
C THR A 386 16.50 -2.41 17.73
N GLY A 387 15.58 -1.46 17.61
CA GLY A 387 15.27 -0.50 18.66
C GLY A 387 13.78 -0.45 18.97
N GLY A 388 13.42 -0.08 20.19
CA GLY A 388 12.02 0.15 20.53
C GLY A 388 11.38 1.27 19.69
N LEU A 389 12.14 2.32 19.37
CA LEU A 389 11.65 3.45 18.58
C LEU A 389 12.31 3.53 17.19
N VAL A 390 13.64 3.44 17.11
CA VAL A 390 14.39 3.50 15.85
C VAL A 390 15.32 2.28 15.70
N GLY A 391 15.33 1.61 14.55
CA GLY A 391 16.33 0.57 14.26
C GLY A 391 17.75 1.16 14.19
N ILE A 392 17.99 2.02 13.20
CA ILE A 392 19.26 2.73 12.99
C ILE A 392 19.02 4.23 12.91
N ASN A 393 19.79 5.01 13.68
CA ASN A 393 19.94 6.45 13.49
C ASN A 393 21.29 6.74 12.83
N HIS A 394 21.28 7.10 11.55
CA HIS A 394 22.46 7.32 10.70
C HIS A 394 22.52 8.80 10.32
N GLY A 395 23.33 9.59 11.05
CA GLY A 395 23.42 11.04 10.84
C GLY A 395 22.13 11.85 11.11
N GLY A 396 21.06 11.20 11.55
CA GLY A 396 19.79 11.81 11.96
C GLY A 396 19.78 12.32 13.41
N GLU A 397 18.65 12.92 13.81
CA GLU A 397 18.44 13.49 15.14
C GLU A 397 17.20 12.90 15.82
N LEU A 398 17.34 12.43 17.06
CA LEU A 398 16.25 12.04 17.95
C LEU A 398 16.24 13.00 19.15
N ILE A 399 15.12 13.69 19.37
CA ILE A 399 14.99 14.67 20.45
C ILE A 399 13.69 14.45 21.22
N ASN A 400 13.79 14.29 22.54
CA ASN A 400 12.63 14.13 23.42
C ASN A 400 11.73 12.94 23.00
N CYS A 401 12.36 11.80 22.75
CA CYS A 401 11.69 10.58 22.29
C CYS A 401 11.73 9.47 23.34
N ALA A 402 10.75 8.57 23.31
CA ALA A 402 10.63 7.53 24.33
C ALA A 402 10.20 6.17 23.78
N ALA A 403 10.78 5.09 24.30
CA ALA A 403 10.32 3.73 24.08
C ALA A 403 9.94 3.09 25.42
N THR A 404 8.69 2.72 25.59
CA THR A 404 8.13 2.32 26.89
C THR A 404 7.22 1.11 26.73
N GLU A 405 7.00 0.35 27.80
CA GLU A 405 6.07 -0.80 27.82
C GLU A 405 6.40 -1.93 26.82
N GLY A 406 6.41 -3.19 27.28
CA GLY A 406 6.76 -4.34 26.43
C GLY A 406 8.27 -4.59 26.32
N SER A 407 8.70 -5.24 25.24
CA SER A 407 10.08 -5.71 25.05
C SER A 407 10.62 -5.45 23.65
N VAL A 408 11.95 -5.26 23.57
CA VAL A 408 12.71 -5.23 22.32
C VAL A 408 13.53 -6.51 22.22
N SER A 409 13.33 -7.29 21.16
CA SER A 409 14.09 -8.52 20.94
C SER A 409 14.68 -8.59 19.54
N GLY A 410 15.90 -9.12 19.41
CA GLY A 410 16.56 -9.29 18.12
C GLY A 410 17.82 -10.13 18.23
N THR A 411 18.47 -10.34 17.08
CA THR A 411 19.67 -11.17 16.95
C THR A 411 20.96 -10.34 16.78
N MET A 412 20.85 -9.09 16.34
CA MET A 412 21.96 -8.16 16.06
C MET A 412 21.63 -6.77 16.59
N HIS A 413 22.63 -6.08 17.18
CA HIS A 413 22.56 -4.76 17.82
C HIS A 413 21.17 -4.37 18.37
N VAL A 414 20.87 -4.78 19.59
CA VAL A 414 19.54 -4.56 20.18
C VAL A 414 19.62 -3.47 21.24
N GLY A 415 18.77 -2.44 21.14
CA GLY A 415 18.68 -1.36 22.11
C GLY A 415 17.26 -1.06 22.55
N GLY A 416 17.07 -0.61 23.79
CA GLY A 416 15.74 -0.23 24.27
C GLY A 416 15.10 0.92 23.49
N LEU A 417 15.85 1.97 23.15
CA LEU A 417 15.36 3.07 22.30
C LEU A 417 15.80 2.88 20.84
N LEU A 418 17.09 2.60 20.62
CA LEU A 418 17.69 2.46 19.29
C LEU A 418 18.66 1.28 19.17
N GLY A 419 18.61 0.54 18.07
CA GLY A 419 19.57 -0.53 17.81
C GLY A 419 20.98 0.03 17.59
N GLU A 420 21.08 1.04 16.72
CA GLU A 420 22.35 1.69 16.39
C GLU A 420 22.25 3.21 16.27
N ASN A 421 23.30 3.91 16.72
CA ASN A 421 23.57 5.31 16.43
C ASN A 421 24.92 5.44 15.72
N SER A 422 24.95 5.97 14.51
CA SER A 422 26.15 6.06 13.67
C SER A 422 26.19 7.32 12.80
N TRP A 423 27.36 7.56 12.18
CA TRP A 423 27.61 8.64 11.22
C TRP A 423 27.22 10.04 11.69
N GLY A 424 27.57 10.38 12.94
CA GLY A 424 27.25 11.67 13.54
C GLY A 424 25.79 11.81 13.99
N GLY A 425 25.09 10.69 14.15
CA GLY A 425 23.73 10.65 14.70
C GLY A 425 23.68 11.25 16.10
N LYS A 426 22.62 12.02 16.38
CA LYS A 426 22.43 12.74 17.65
C LYS A 426 21.18 12.26 18.36
N VAL A 427 21.31 11.96 19.65
CA VAL A 427 20.19 11.56 20.50
C VAL A 427 20.24 12.42 21.77
N ASP A 428 19.17 13.17 22.05
CA ASP A 428 19.11 14.06 23.20
C ASP A 428 17.75 14.00 23.91
N GLN A 429 17.78 13.99 25.25
CA GLN A 429 16.58 14.02 26.10
C GLN A 429 15.62 12.84 25.87
N CYS A 430 16.14 11.67 25.53
CA CYS A 430 15.33 10.50 25.23
C CYS A 430 15.42 9.43 26.33
N TYR A 431 14.46 8.52 26.41
CA TYR A 431 14.52 7.44 27.40
C TYR A 431 13.90 6.12 26.95
N ALA A 432 14.35 5.02 27.56
CA ALA A 432 13.82 3.68 27.32
C ALA A 432 13.47 2.97 28.63
N SER A 433 12.30 2.32 28.69
CA SER A 433 11.90 1.47 29.82
C SER A 433 11.48 0.05 29.43
N GLN A 434 11.52 -0.27 28.14
CA GLN A 434 11.23 -1.61 27.62
C GLN A 434 12.30 -2.61 28.05
N GLY A 435 11.89 -3.86 28.30
CA GLY A 435 12.85 -4.95 28.49
C GLY A 435 13.61 -5.23 27.19
N VAL A 436 14.90 -5.53 27.27
CA VAL A 436 15.74 -5.85 26.11
C VAL A 436 16.16 -7.32 26.17
N TYR A 437 15.89 -8.08 25.11
CA TYR A 437 16.29 -9.47 24.98
C TYR A 437 17.14 -9.66 23.72
N LEU A 438 18.44 -9.86 23.90
CA LEU A 438 19.34 -10.23 22.82
C LEU A 438 19.36 -11.77 22.70
N GLY A 439 18.60 -12.29 21.74
CA GLY A 439 18.36 -13.72 21.54
C GLY A 439 19.49 -14.44 20.81
N GLY A 440 20.74 -14.12 21.14
CA GLY A 440 21.95 -14.44 20.38
C GLY A 440 21.93 -15.78 19.64
N LEU A 441 22.30 -15.74 18.36
CA LEU A 441 22.58 -16.94 17.58
C LEU A 441 23.78 -17.64 18.22
N GLY A 442 23.60 -18.89 18.63
CA GLY A 442 24.70 -19.73 19.10
C GLY A 442 25.66 -20.05 17.96
N ALA A 443 26.66 -19.20 17.73
CA ALA A 443 27.92 -19.42 17.00
C ALA A 443 28.55 -18.02 16.80
N TYR A 444 29.43 -17.50 17.66
CA TYR A 444 30.86 -17.84 17.78
C TYR A 444 31.65 -17.75 16.47
N ASP A 445 31.84 -16.51 15.99
CA ASP A 445 33.17 -16.03 15.60
C ASP A 445 33.39 -14.63 16.20
N ASP A 446 34.64 -14.25 16.41
CA ASP A 446 35.02 -12.92 16.94
C ASP A 446 34.85 -11.80 15.88
N GLU A 447 34.28 -12.09 14.70
CA GLU A 447 34.16 -11.14 13.59
C GLU A 447 32.84 -10.37 13.61
N HIS A 448 31.77 -10.92 14.21
CA HIS A 448 30.46 -10.26 14.22
C HIS A 448 30.24 -9.40 15.48
N ASP A 449 30.04 -8.10 15.27
CA ASP A 449 29.92 -7.06 16.29
C ASP A 449 28.58 -7.12 17.09
N ILE A 450 28.15 -8.28 17.61
CA ILE A 450 26.86 -8.40 18.35
C ILE A 450 26.89 -7.65 19.70
N SER A 451 25.86 -6.81 19.96
CA SER A 451 25.72 -6.08 21.22
C SER A 451 24.27 -5.84 21.63
N GLY A 452 24.03 -5.70 22.94
CA GLY A 452 22.73 -5.37 23.51
C GLY A 452 22.85 -4.27 24.55
N GLY A 453 22.05 -3.21 24.47
CA GLY A 453 22.05 -2.12 25.45
C GLY A 453 20.66 -1.77 25.96
N GLY A 454 20.53 -1.43 27.24
CA GLY A 454 19.24 -1.00 27.78
C GLY A 454 18.69 0.25 27.11
N PHE A 455 19.55 1.11 26.56
CA PHE A 455 19.20 2.28 25.75
C PHE A 455 19.58 2.10 24.28
N VAL A 456 20.85 1.79 24.00
CA VAL A 456 21.41 1.68 22.64
C VAL A 456 22.22 0.41 22.44
N GLY A 457 21.98 -0.34 21.36
CA GLY A 457 22.78 -1.53 21.03
C GLY A 457 24.23 -1.16 20.71
N ARG A 458 24.42 -0.25 19.74
CA ARG A 458 25.75 0.23 19.31
C ARG A 458 25.79 1.74 19.08
N ASN A 459 26.79 2.42 19.63
CA ASN A 459 27.06 3.84 19.39
C ASN A 459 28.46 4.02 18.79
N THR A 460 28.54 4.53 17.56
CA THR A 460 29.79 4.57 16.78
C THR A 460 29.89 5.79 15.85
N LEU A 461 31.02 5.93 15.14
CA LEU A 461 31.19 6.85 14.00
C LEU A 461 30.81 8.31 14.31
N SER A 462 31.42 8.85 15.36
CA SER A 462 31.26 10.24 15.81
C SER A 462 29.86 10.63 16.28
N SER A 463 29.04 9.65 16.65
CA SER A 463 27.69 9.89 17.15
C SER A 463 27.65 10.34 18.61
N GLU A 464 26.56 11.02 19.00
CA GLU A 464 26.40 11.63 20.31
C GLU A 464 25.07 11.23 20.97
N ILE A 465 25.13 10.87 22.25
CA ILE A 465 23.97 10.60 23.11
C ILE A 465 24.11 11.47 24.36
N LEU A 466 23.11 12.29 24.65
CA LEU A 466 23.11 13.25 25.75
C LEU A 466 21.79 13.22 26.54
N ASN A 467 21.88 13.36 27.86
CA ASN A 467 20.71 13.56 28.73
C ASN A 467 19.63 12.47 28.58
N CYS A 468 20.06 11.22 28.40
CA CYS A 468 19.18 10.09 28.14
C CYS A 468 19.22 9.12 29.31
N TYR A 469 18.22 8.25 29.47
CA TYR A 469 18.29 7.20 30.50
C TYR A 469 17.59 5.92 30.06
N ALA A 470 17.98 4.80 30.67
CA ALA A 470 17.28 3.52 30.50
C ALA A 470 17.01 2.85 31.84
N THR A 471 15.82 2.28 32.00
CA THR A 471 15.42 1.55 33.21
C THR A 471 14.96 0.12 32.95
N GLY A 472 14.88 -0.29 31.68
CA GLY A 472 14.46 -1.62 31.29
C GLY A 472 15.44 -2.71 31.72
N LYS A 473 14.92 -3.89 32.06
CA LYS A 473 15.75 -5.08 32.29
C LYS A 473 16.40 -5.51 30.98
N ILE A 474 17.67 -5.85 31.00
CA ILE A 474 18.38 -6.42 29.84
C ILE A 474 18.77 -7.87 30.10
N GLU A 475 18.55 -8.72 29.09
CA GLU A 475 18.90 -10.13 29.06
C GLU A 475 19.63 -10.46 27.75
N GLY A 476 20.72 -11.22 27.85
CA GLY A 476 21.52 -11.66 26.70
C GLY A 476 22.85 -12.27 27.12
N SER A 477 23.56 -12.87 26.18
CA SER A 477 24.75 -13.69 26.46
C SER A 477 26.10 -12.99 26.23
N LEU A 478 26.18 -12.03 25.30
CA LEU A 478 27.43 -11.35 24.91
C LEU A 478 27.17 -9.87 24.57
N GLY A 479 28.16 -9.00 24.83
CA GLY A 479 28.11 -7.59 24.43
C GLY A 479 26.99 -6.77 25.09
N ILE A 480 26.62 -7.13 26.33
CA ILE A 480 25.51 -6.52 27.08
C ILE A 480 25.97 -5.37 27.96
N GLY A 481 25.29 -4.22 27.87
CA GLY A 481 25.47 -3.09 28.77
C GLY A 481 24.15 -2.51 29.26
N GLY A 482 24.13 -2.03 30.51
CA GLY A 482 22.90 -1.48 31.11
C GLY A 482 22.35 -0.26 30.37
N PHE A 483 23.23 0.56 29.79
CA PHE A 483 22.84 1.70 28.94
C PHE A 483 23.22 1.45 27.47
N ALA A 484 24.51 1.30 27.17
CA ALA A 484 25.01 1.02 25.82
C ALA A 484 25.65 -0.37 25.76
N GLY A 485 25.33 -1.17 24.74
CA GLY A 485 25.96 -2.46 24.51
C GLY A 485 27.42 -2.33 24.06
N ARG A 486 27.64 -1.59 22.98
CA ARG A 486 28.99 -1.20 22.52
C ARG A 486 29.10 0.29 22.23
N HIS A 487 30.23 0.86 22.62
CA HIS A 487 30.56 2.27 22.44
C HIS A 487 31.97 2.41 21.88
N TYR A 488 32.11 3.07 20.72
CA TYR A 488 33.39 3.17 20.01
C TYR A 488 34.10 4.50 20.26
N SER A 489 35.44 4.43 20.33
CA SER A 489 36.32 5.60 20.48
C SER A 489 36.07 6.61 19.35
N GLY A 490 35.64 7.82 19.72
CA GLY A 490 35.24 8.88 18.78
C GLY A 490 33.78 9.29 18.92
N SER A 491 32.94 8.46 19.53
CA SER A 491 31.55 8.77 19.85
C SER A 491 31.42 9.30 21.29
N LYS A 492 30.27 9.86 21.67
CA LYS A 492 30.06 10.47 22.99
C LYS A 492 28.78 9.96 23.66
N ILE A 493 28.86 9.67 24.95
CA ILE A 493 27.73 9.48 25.86
C ILE A 493 27.96 10.40 27.06
N ARG A 494 26.99 11.26 27.41
CA ARG A 494 27.12 12.24 28.49
C ARG A 494 25.81 12.41 29.24
N CYS A 495 25.87 12.55 30.57
CA CYS A 495 24.69 12.75 31.43
C CYS A 495 23.63 11.65 31.22
N CYS A 496 24.04 10.37 31.23
CA CYS A 496 23.19 9.23 30.93
C CYS A 496 23.22 8.14 32.01
#